data_AF-A0A941EJJ5-F1
#
_entry.id   AF-A0A941EJJ5-F1
#
_cell.length_a   1.000
_cell.length_b   1.000
_cell.length_c   1.000
_cell.angle_alpha   90.00
_cell.angle_beta   90.00
_cell.angle_gamma   90.00
#
_symmetry.space_group_name_H-M   'P 1'
#
loop_
_entity.id
_entity.type
_entity.pdbx_description
1 polymer ?
#
loop_
_entity_poly.entity_id
_entity_poly.type
_entity_poly.pdbx_seq_one_letter_code
_entity_poly.pdbx_strand_id
1 'polypeptide(L)'
;AEVFVNDSHGGFRNMPPDLLDARAQAIQGKPRYLSMVAGVELGVDGVCFIGYHARSRAHGILAHTINSFAFARIALNGRELGEAGIYGALAGAYGAPVIAASGDDAFIAETRDLFPHATFVQTKRATGATSGTSLSPERACAAIREGVT
;
A
#
# COMPACT_ATOMS: atom_id res chain seq x y z
N ALA A 1 -0.35 -0.31 -21.62
CA ALA A 1 -0.23 0.42 -20.35
C ALA A 1 1.17 0.22 -19.84
N GLU A 2 1.83 1.31 -19.46
CA GLU A 2 3.10 1.27 -18.73
C GLU A 2 2.80 1.01 -17.25
N VAL A 3 3.52 0.07 -16.61
CA VAL A 3 3.26 -0.32 -15.23
C VAL A 3 4.57 -0.33 -14.46
N PHE A 4 4.69 0.55 -13.47
CA PHE A 4 5.79 0.52 -12.52
C PHE A 4 5.38 -0.27 -11.29
N VAL A 5 6.26 -1.17 -10.82
CA VAL A 5 6.04 -1.93 -9.60
C VAL A 5 7.11 -1.58 -8.58
N ASN A 6 6.71 -0.78 -7.60
CA ASN A 6 7.57 -0.25 -6.56
C ASN A 6 7.55 -1.12 -5.29
N ASP A 7 8.63 -1.84 -5.04
CA ASP A 7 8.77 -2.63 -3.81
C ASP A 7 8.93 -1.69 -2.61
N SER A 8 7.94 -1.72 -1.72
CA SER A 8 7.78 -0.74 -0.65
C SER A 8 7.95 -1.33 0.76
N HIS A 9 8.49 -2.55 0.89
CA HIS A 9 8.64 -3.22 2.18
C HIS A 9 10.10 -3.38 2.62
N GLY A 10 10.41 -3.20 3.91
CA GLY A 10 11.73 -3.52 4.46
C GLY A 10 12.89 -2.84 3.72
N GLY A 11 13.78 -3.62 3.11
CA GLY A 11 14.90 -3.14 2.28
C GLY A 11 14.56 -2.77 0.83
N PHE A 12 13.28 -2.90 0.44
CA PHE A 12 12.76 -2.71 -0.92
C PHE A 12 13.31 -3.72 -1.94
N ARG A 13 13.55 -4.97 -1.53
CA ARG A 13 14.17 -6.05 -2.35
C ARG A 13 13.51 -7.43 -2.09
N ASN A 14 12.20 -7.44 -1.93
CA ASN A 14 11.41 -8.61 -1.55
C ASN A 14 10.72 -9.24 -2.76
N MET A 15 10.43 -8.43 -3.78
CA MET A 15 9.72 -8.85 -4.97
C MET A 15 10.68 -9.44 -6.02
N PRO A 16 10.53 -10.71 -6.44
CA PRO A 16 11.37 -11.29 -7.48
C PRO A 16 11.03 -10.68 -8.85
N PRO A 17 11.98 -10.00 -9.53
CA PRO A 17 11.69 -9.35 -10.82
C PRO A 17 11.28 -10.32 -11.94
N ASP A 18 11.75 -11.57 -11.87
CA ASP A 18 11.48 -12.64 -12.83
C ASP A 18 10.07 -13.23 -12.72
N LEU A 19 9.35 -12.93 -11.64
CA LEU A 19 7.95 -13.33 -11.46
C LEU A 19 6.96 -12.23 -11.81
N LEU A 20 7.44 -11.07 -12.28
CA LEU A 20 6.57 -9.98 -12.70
C LEU A 20 5.99 -10.22 -14.09
N ASP A 21 4.82 -9.62 -14.32
CA ASP A 21 4.24 -9.50 -15.66
C ASP A 21 5.25 -8.81 -16.59
N ALA A 22 5.38 -9.27 -17.84
CA ALA A 22 6.36 -8.76 -18.79
C ALA A 22 6.19 -7.26 -19.13
N ARG A 23 5.04 -6.65 -18.80
CA ARG A 23 4.80 -5.21 -18.95
C ARG A 23 5.35 -4.37 -17.79
N ALA A 24 5.71 -5.01 -16.68
CA ALA A 24 6.12 -4.32 -15.47
C ALA A 24 7.57 -3.86 -15.52
N GLN A 25 7.82 -2.66 -15.01
CA GLN A 25 9.15 -2.13 -14.72
C GLN A 25 9.34 -2.07 -13.20
N ALA A 26 10.34 -2.80 -12.69
CA ALA A 26 10.56 -2.93 -11.26
C ALA A 26 11.36 -1.75 -10.68
N ILE A 27 10.87 -1.16 -9.59
CA ILE A 27 11.59 -0.14 -8.80
C ILE A 27 12.01 -0.77 -7.47
N GLN A 28 13.32 -0.96 -7.28
CA GLN A 28 13.88 -1.77 -6.18
C GLN A 28 15.03 -1.08 -5.44
N GLY A 29 15.24 -1.47 -4.18
CA GLY A 29 16.35 -1.06 -3.32
C GLY A 29 16.17 0.29 -2.62
N LYS A 30 16.94 0.48 -1.54
CA LYS A 30 17.11 1.74 -0.80
C LYS A 30 18.54 2.27 -0.99
N PRO A 31 18.77 3.59 -0.84
CA PRO A 31 17.81 4.66 -0.54
C PRO A 31 17.03 5.15 -1.77
N ARG A 32 15.81 5.70 -1.56
CA ARG A 32 15.00 6.37 -2.60
C ARG A 32 14.32 7.61 -2.03
N TYR A 33 14.31 8.69 -2.81
CA TYR A 33 13.79 9.98 -2.36
C TYR A 33 12.30 9.92 -1.99
N LEU A 34 11.45 9.35 -2.85
CA LEU A 34 10.01 9.21 -2.60
C LEU A 34 9.62 7.89 -1.94
N SER A 35 10.60 7.08 -1.53
CA SER A 35 10.39 5.87 -0.71
C SER A 35 9.31 4.92 -1.29
N MET A 36 8.16 4.78 -0.62
CA MET A 36 7.08 3.83 -0.95
C MET A 36 6.21 4.25 -2.14
N VAL A 37 6.44 5.44 -2.70
CA VAL A 37 5.79 5.90 -3.95
C VAL A 37 6.81 6.38 -4.98
N ALA A 38 8.05 5.90 -4.92
CA ALA A 38 8.98 6.10 -6.03
C ALA A 38 8.37 5.59 -7.35
N GLY A 39 8.56 6.35 -8.42
CA GLY A 39 7.94 6.15 -9.72
C GLY A 39 6.80 7.13 -10.02
N VAL A 40 6.16 7.75 -9.01
CA VAL A 40 5.09 8.74 -9.27
C VAL A 40 5.62 10.01 -9.94
N GLU A 41 6.90 10.33 -9.73
CA GLU A 41 7.59 11.44 -10.38
C GLU A 41 7.77 11.25 -11.90
N LEU A 42 7.54 10.04 -12.42
CA LEU A 42 7.61 9.73 -13.85
C LEU A 42 6.31 10.11 -14.59
N GLY A 43 5.29 10.58 -13.87
CA GLY A 43 3.99 10.98 -14.45
C GLY A 43 3.08 9.78 -14.69
N VAL A 44 2.43 9.30 -13.63
CA VAL A 44 1.50 8.17 -13.67
C VAL A 44 0.06 8.61 -13.49
N ASP A 45 -0.89 7.91 -14.12
CA ASP A 45 -2.32 8.23 -14.06
C ASP A 45 -2.98 7.84 -12.73
N GLY A 46 -2.33 6.98 -11.94
CA GLY A 46 -2.84 6.53 -10.65
C GLY A 46 -1.91 5.53 -9.96
N VAL A 47 -2.15 5.30 -8.68
CA VAL A 47 -1.38 4.35 -7.87
C VAL A 47 -2.26 3.27 -7.25
N CYS A 48 -1.72 2.05 -7.21
CA CYS A 48 -2.35 0.90 -6.56
C CYS A 48 -1.53 0.50 -5.32
N PHE A 49 -2.15 0.50 -4.15
CA PHE A 49 -1.53 0.10 -2.89
C PHE A 49 -1.82 -1.36 -2.57
N ILE A 50 -0.88 -2.25 -2.90
CA ILE A 50 -1.08 -3.71 -2.77
C ILE A 50 -0.47 -4.23 -1.46
N GLY A 51 -1.28 -4.94 -0.66
CA GLY A 51 -0.80 -5.62 0.55
C GLY A 51 -0.51 -4.69 1.74
N TYR A 52 -1.20 -3.55 1.82
CA TYR A 52 -1.03 -2.58 2.89
C TYR A 52 -1.69 -3.02 4.22
N HIS A 53 -1.37 -2.30 5.30
CA HIS A 53 -1.83 -2.55 6.66
C HIS A 53 -2.21 -1.24 7.37
N ALA A 54 -2.94 -1.36 8.48
CA ALA A 54 -3.32 -0.23 9.33
C ALA A 54 -2.09 0.46 9.98
N ARG A 55 -2.28 1.69 10.45
CA ARG A 55 -1.24 2.51 11.08
C ARG A 55 -0.80 1.99 12.44
N SER A 56 0.32 2.50 12.93
CA SER A 56 0.82 2.21 14.29
C SER A 56 -0.23 2.42 15.37
N ARG A 57 -0.28 1.51 16.35
CA ARG A 57 -1.24 1.49 17.48
C ARG A 57 -2.71 1.32 17.09
N ALA A 58 -3.04 1.08 15.82
CA ALA A 58 -4.38 0.64 15.42
C ALA A 58 -4.55 -0.88 15.59
N HIS A 59 -5.79 -1.34 15.53
CA HIS A 59 -6.08 -2.75 15.28
C HIS A 59 -5.68 -3.10 13.83
N GLY A 60 -5.24 -4.33 13.60
CA GLY A 60 -4.85 -4.81 12.26
C GLY A 60 -3.62 -5.71 12.30
N ILE A 61 -3.48 -6.58 11.30
CA ILE A 61 -2.32 -7.48 11.18
C ILE A 61 -1.10 -6.64 10.81
N LEU A 62 -0.06 -6.72 11.64
CA LEU A 62 1.20 -6.00 11.51
C LEU A 62 1.01 -4.48 11.45
N ALA A 63 0.07 -3.94 12.23
CA ALA A 63 -0.21 -2.52 12.24
C ALA A 63 1.02 -1.68 12.70
N HIS A 64 1.57 -0.88 11.79
CA HIS A 64 2.70 0.01 12.02
C HIS A 64 2.72 1.16 11.02
N THR A 65 3.57 2.16 11.28
CA THR A 65 3.80 3.26 10.35
C THR A 65 5.30 3.44 10.17
N ILE A 66 5.83 3.20 8.98
CA ILE A 66 7.19 3.44 8.48
C ILE A 66 8.31 2.87 9.36
N ASN A 67 8.55 3.46 10.53
CA ASN A 67 9.51 3.01 11.51
C ASN A 67 8.97 3.25 12.93
N SER A 68 8.26 2.24 13.46
CA SER A 68 7.70 2.30 14.81
C SER A 68 8.74 2.37 15.93
N PHE A 69 10.03 2.11 15.66
CA PHE A 69 11.09 2.36 16.64
C PHE A 69 11.40 3.85 16.78
N ALA A 70 11.20 4.65 15.73
CA ALA A 70 11.50 6.07 15.73
C ALA A 70 10.33 6.93 16.22
N PHE A 71 9.09 6.53 15.93
CA PHE A 71 7.91 7.32 16.28
C PHE A 71 6.68 6.45 16.54
N ALA A 72 5.82 6.94 17.44
CA ALA A 72 4.56 6.28 17.77
C ALA A 72 3.42 6.61 16.79
N ARG A 73 3.42 7.82 16.23
CA ARG A 73 2.34 8.38 15.40
C ARG A 73 2.92 9.39 14.43
N ILE A 74 2.35 9.49 13.23
CA ILE A 74 2.61 10.56 12.27
C ILE A 74 1.28 11.25 11.97
N ALA A 75 1.28 12.59 11.94
CA ALA A 75 0.09 13.37 11.59
C ALA A 75 0.41 14.41 10.51
N LEU A 76 -0.50 14.57 9.56
CA LEU A 76 -0.49 15.66 8.58
C LEU A 76 -1.71 16.54 8.85
N ASN A 77 -1.51 17.84 9.03
CA ASN A 77 -2.57 18.81 9.36
C ASN A 77 -3.47 18.37 10.52
N GLY A 78 -2.87 17.81 11.58
CA GLY A 78 -3.59 17.32 12.76
C GLY A 78 -4.30 15.98 12.59
N ARG A 79 -4.38 15.42 11.38
CA ARG A 79 -4.92 14.08 11.13
C ARG A 79 -3.79 13.05 11.22
N GLU A 80 -3.92 12.12 12.16
CA GLU A 80 -3.00 10.98 12.26
C GLU A 80 -3.19 10.02 11.08
N LEU A 81 -2.10 9.57 10.46
CA LEU A 81 -2.11 8.77 9.23
C LEU A 81 -1.18 7.55 9.33
N GLY A 82 -1.59 6.48 8.67
CA GLY A 82 -0.72 5.36 8.30
C GLY A 82 0.08 5.64 7.04
N GLU A 83 0.83 4.63 6.60
CA GLU A 83 1.65 4.69 5.39
C GLU A 83 0.82 5.06 4.16
N ALA A 84 -0.31 4.40 3.93
CA ALA A 84 -1.17 4.71 2.79
C ALA A 84 -1.64 6.16 2.80
N GLY A 85 -1.98 6.73 3.95
CA GLY A 85 -2.39 8.13 4.04
C GLY A 85 -1.25 9.10 3.70
N ILE A 86 -0.06 8.87 4.25
CA ILE A 86 1.13 9.71 4.02
C ILE A 86 1.55 9.65 2.55
N TYR A 87 1.67 8.43 2.02
CA TYR A 87 2.15 8.21 0.67
C TYR A 87 1.08 8.45 -0.40
N GLY A 88 -0.19 8.29 -0.06
CA GLY A 88 -1.30 8.72 -0.91
C GLY A 88 -1.38 10.24 -1.03
N ALA A 89 -1.13 10.98 0.05
CA ALA A 89 -1.01 12.44 -0.02
C ALA A 89 0.18 12.88 -0.89
N LEU A 90 1.33 12.19 -0.77
CA LEU A 90 2.50 12.44 -1.62
C LEU A 90 2.20 12.13 -3.10
N ALA A 91 1.60 10.99 -3.41
CA ALA A 91 1.19 10.65 -4.79
C ALA A 91 0.22 11.70 -5.37
N GLY A 92 -0.76 12.14 -4.56
CA GLY A 92 -1.69 13.20 -4.94
C GLY A 92 -1.00 14.54 -5.24
N ALA A 93 0.09 14.87 -4.53
CA ALA A 93 0.90 16.06 -4.82
C ALA A 93 1.64 15.98 -6.16
N TYR A 94 1.84 14.77 -6.70
CA TYR A 94 2.35 14.52 -8.06
C TYR A 94 1.22 14.35 -9.10
N GLY A 95 -0.04 14.55 -8.72
CA GLY A 95 -1.20 14.41 -9.62
C GLY A 95 -1.70 12.98 -9.79
N ALA A 96 -1.15 12.00 -9.07
CA ALA A 96 -1.55 10.60 -9.16
C ALA A 96 -2.51 10.21 -8.02
N PRO A 97 -3.81 9.99 -8.30
CA PRO A 97 -4.76 9.52 -7.28
C PRO A 97 -4.49 8.06 -6.91
N VAL A 98 -4.83 7.69 -5.67
CA VAL A 98 -4.93 6.27 -5.29
C VAL A 98 -6.20 5.71 -5.91
N ILE A 99 -6.06 4.76 -6.84
CA ILE A 99 -7.19 4.17 -7.60
C ILE A 99 -7.60 2.80 -7.08
N ALA A 100 -6.69 2.11 -6.39
CA ALA A 100 -6.99 0.86 -5.74
C ALA A 100 -6.10 0.62 -4.52
N ALA A 101 -6.62 -0.14 -3.56
CA ALA A 101 -5.84 -0.59 -2.43
C ALA A 101 -6.29 -1.99 -1.94
N SER A 102 -5.35 -2.78 -1.43
CA SER A 102 -5.63 -4.08 -0.85
C SER A 102 -4.91 -4.29 0.47
N GLY A 103 -5.54 -5.00 1.39
CA GLY A 103 -5.02 -5.20 2.75
C GLY A 103 -6.01 -5.95 3.63
N ASP A 104 -5.90 -5.75 4.95
CA ASP A 104 -6.87 -6.28 5.91
C ASP A 104 -8.09 -5.36 6.07
N ASP A 105 -9.09 -5.86 6.80
CA ASP A 105 -10.32 -5.13 7.13
C ASP A 105 -10.04 -3.82 7.89
N ALA A 106 -9.08 -3.83 8.80
CA ALA A 106 -8.71 -2.66 9.58
C ALA A 106 -8.06 -1.56 8.72
N PHE A 107 -7.14 -1.93 7.82
CA PHE A 107 -6.56 -1.03 6.83
C PHE A 107 -7.62 -0.37 5.96
N ILE A 108 -8.58 -1.16 5.45
CA ILE A 108 -9.64 -0.65 4.57
C ILE A 108 -10.54 0.31 5.35
N ALA A 109 -10.94 -0.03 6.57
CA ALA A 109 -11.74 0.84 7.42
C ALA A 109 -11.01 2.17 7.73
N GLU A 110 -9.70 2.13 7.96
CA GLU A 110 -8.88 3.32 8.23
C GLU A 110 -8.78 4.27 7.02
N THR A 111 -8.70 3.71 5.81
CA THR A 111 -8.26 4.46 4.62
C THR A 111 -9.35 4.76 3.60
N ARG A 112 -10.53 4.13 3.71
CA ARG A 112 -11.65 4.34 2.78
C ARG A 112 -12.03 5.80 2.61
N ASP A 113 -12.10 6.55 3.71
CA ASP A 113 -12.47 7.98 3.68
C ASP A 113 -11.35 8.88 3.10
N LEU A 114 -10.11 8.39 3.04
CA LEU A 114 -9.00 9.11 2.40
C LEU A 114 -9.05 8.98 0.88
N PHE A 115 -9.53 7.83 0.38
CA PHE A 115 -9.54 7.50 -1.05
C PHE A 115 -10.94 7.06 -1.49
N PRO A 116 -11.94 7.97 -1.49
CA PRO A 116 -13.34 7.61 -1.70
C PRO A 116 -13.63 7.02 -3.09
N HIS A 117 -12.75 7.25 -4.07
CA HIS A 117 -12.87 6.72 -5.43
C HIS A 117 -12.08 5.41 -5.64
N ALA A 118 -11.27 5.00 -4.67
CA ALA A 118 -10.44 3.82 -4.83
C ALA A 118 -11.25 2.53 -4.65
N THR A 119 -10.97 1.52 -5.47
CA THR A 119 -11.46 0.17 -5.21
C THR A 119 -10.64 -0.47 -4.09
N PHE A 120 -11.32 -0.98 -3.07
CA PHE A 120 -10.70 -1.68 -1.95
C PHE A 120 -10.93 -3.18 -2.02
N VAL A 121 -9.85 -3.97 -1.96
CA VAL A 121 -9.90 -5.44 -1.96
C VAL A 121 -9.39 -5.98 -0.63
N GLN A 122 -10.31 -6.54 0.17
CA GLN A 122 -9.94 -7.21 1.42
C GLN A 122 -9.33 -8.58 1.12
N THR A 123 -8.07 -8.79 1.48
CA THR A 123 -7.37 -10.07 1.26
C THR A 123 -7.25 -10.91 2.53
N LYS A 124 -7.43 -10.28 3.69
CA LYS A 124 -7.39 -10.93 5.00
C LYS A 124 -8.27 -10.20 6.01
N ARG A 125 -8.60 -10.86 7.12
CA ARG A 125 -9.31 -10.30 8.26
C ARG A 125 -8.46 -10.45 9.51
N ALA A 126 -8.22 -9.35 10.21
CA ALA A 126 -7.44 -9.34 11.44
C ALA A 126 -8.26 -9.86 12.63
N THR A 127 -7.66 -10.73 13.43
CA THR A 127 -8.14 -11.10 14.77
C THR A 127 -7.18 -10.65 15.88
N GLY A 128 -6.05 -10.06 15.50
CA GLY A 128 -5.03 -9.50 16.37
C GLY A 128 -3.85 -8.96 15.57
N ALA A 129 -2.84 -8.43 16.25
CA ALA A 129 -1.66 -7.83 15.60
C ALA A 129 -0.84 -8.82 14.77
N THR A 130 -0.90 -10.11 15.09
CA THR A 130 -0.14 -11.18 14.43
C THR A 130 -1.00 -12.38 14.08
N SER A 131 -2.33 -12.24 14.08
CA SER A 131 -3.27 -13.33 13.84
C SER A 131 -4.47 -12.87 13.01
N GLY A 132 -4.99 -13.79 12.20
CA GLY A 132 -6.18 -13.56 11.41
C GLY A 132 -6.41 -14.66 10.39
N THR A 133 -7.42 -14.44 9.54
CA THR A 133 -7.78 -15.35 8.45
C THR A 133 -7.49 -14.69 7.12
N SER A 134 -6.77 -15.37 6.23
CA SER A 134 -6.44 -14.85 4.90
C SER A 134 -7.15 -15.65 3.83
N LEU A 135 -7.44 -15.01 2.70
CA LEU A 135 -7.72 -15.74 1.47
C LEU A 135 -6.49 -16.60 1.10
N SER A 136 -6.70 -17.68 0.35
CA SER A 136 -5.56 -18.36 -0.29
C SER A 136 -4.87 -17.38 -1.26
N PRO A 137 -3.57 -17.54 -1.53
CA PRO A 137 -2.86 -16.67 -2.47
C PRO A 137 -3.55 -16.55 -3.83
N GLU A 138 -4.03 -17.66 -4.39
CA GLU A 138 -4.77 -17.68 -5.65
C GLU A 138 -6.05 -16.84 -5.59
N ARG A 139 -6.85 -16.98 -4.52
CA ARG A 139 -8.08 -16.21 -4.34
C ARG A 139 -7.80 -14.72 -4.11
N ALA A 140 -6.73 -14.38 -3.38
CA ALA A 140 -6.31 -13.00 -3.20
C ALA A 140 -5.89 -12.36 -4.53
N CYS A 141 -5.08 -13.06 -5.34
CA CYS A 141 -4.69 -12.59 -6.67
C CYS A 141 -5.89 -12.43 -7.60
N ALA A 142 -6.83 -13.37 -7.60
CA ALA A 142 -8.05 -13.30 -8.42
C ALA A 142 -8.92 -12.09 -8.01
N ALA A 143 -9.15 -11.90 -6.70
CA ALA A 143 -9.94 -10.77 -6.20
C ALA A 143 -9.28 -9.42 -6.50
N ILE A 144 -7.94 -9.32 -6.39
CA ILE A 144 -7.21 -8.10 -6.76
C ILE A 144 -7.33 -7.85 -8.27
N ARG A 145 -7.20 -8.88 -9.11
CA ARG A 145 -7.34 -8.76 -10.55
C ARG A 145 -8.75 -8.29 -10.96
N GLU A 146 -9.78 -8.78 -10.28
CA GLU A 146 -11.17 -8.37 -10.54
C GLU A 146 -11.45 -6.93 -10.07
N GLY A 147 -10.87 -6.50 -8.94
CA GLY A 147 -11.11 -5.17 -8.38
C GLY A 147 -10.29 -4.03 -8.99
N VAL A 148 -9.16 -4.35 -9.63
CA VAL A 148 -8.25 -3.36 -10.24
C VAL A 148 -8.40 -3.44 -11.76
N THR A 149 -9.41 -2.74 -12.28
CA THR A 149 -9.71 -2.62 -13.71
C THR A 149 -9.36 -1.26 -14.26
#